data_AF-F3KD62-F1
#
_entry.id   AF-F3KD62-F1
#
_cell.length_a   1.000
_cell.length_b   1.000
_cell.length_c   1.000
_cell.angle_alpha   90.00
_cell.angle_beta   90.00
_cell.angle_gamma   90.00
#
_symmetry.space_group_name_H-M   'P 1'
#
loop_
_entity.id
_entity.type
_entity.pdbx_description
1 polymer ?
#
loop_
_entity_poly.entity_id
_entity_poly.type
_entity_poly.pdbx_seq_one_letter_code
_entity_poly.pdbx_strand_id
1 'polypeptide(L)'
;MALAHQLKTQERPIQASGELVWIDLVFSRDSEALNFEVDGKQVTLRRWYPDPLTLGVIGCYLKERGISAPRKGGINPTQIWNQVKSYAKSIYHEKGSRLFEIATFCRAAIVVAELSPGVRLPQALVEYAIGRIPSSSIPPENQRDLFHLEAFPGISCSITDFKIPAGIGGGKKQARQKLDCNFEKLISSIKQALRLKISHGEKNTREKAAKKLQKVLEEELLPAPAYLLVDWLHTLLYLEKNTVSTAMRYFSAVGKSWLSATVSVEFEDFDESDFEELYLGILDAEMSEKSRRYNAARLKQLHVHGISTLGFSPLTGDLDVRLSKSQSTVRAAYLSEQQFNGLRESVEHMDGLDELTRQGLVCLLTISFRVGLRRGELLKLRVCDVEKSGNRWIFIRNNRFGDNKSSSALRKFHWLFFLLKMKKNILIRIFLVVKHTVELKEIRCFLVCR
;
A
#
# COMPACT_ATOMS: atom_id res chain seq x y z
N MET A 1 25.08 -14.36 0.66
CA MET A 1 25.87 -14.21 -0.58
C MET A 1 26.30 -12.76 -0.81
N ALA A 2 25.40 -11.78 -0.77
CA ALA A 2 25.72 -10.36 -0.94
C ALA A 2 26.87 -9.88 -0.02
N LEU A 3 26.76 -10.09 1.29
CA LEU A 3 27.80 -9.72 2.27
C LEU A 3 29.17 -10.31 1.90
N ALA A 4 29.22 -11.60 1.57
CA ALA A 4 30.48 -12.26 1.32
C ALA A 4 31.13 -11.84 -0.01
N HIS A 5 30.33 -11.48 -1.01
CA HIS A 5 30.83 -10.82 -2.22
C HIS A 5 31.42 -9.46 -1.87
N GLN A 6 30.69 -8.65 -1.11
CA GLN A 6 31.08 -7.30 -0.72
C GLN A 6 32.37 -7.25 0.12
N LEU A 7 32.50 -8.13 1.12
CA LEU A 7 33.71 -8.21 1.95
C LEU A 7 34.96 -8.62 1.14
N LYS A 8 34.77 -9.36 0.03
CA LYS A 8 35.86 -9.77 -0.87
C LYS A 8 36.26 -8.67 -1.86
N THR A 9 35.31 -7.88 -2.33
CA THR A 9 35.54 -6.95 -3.45
C THR A 9 35.73 -5.49 -3.01
N GLN A 10 35.16 -5.08 -1.89
CA GLN A 10 35.24 -3.69 -1.41
C GLN A 10 36.36 -3.51 -0.39
N GLU A 11 37.20 -2.49 -0.57
CA GLU A 11 38.24 -2.15 0.42
C GLU A 11 37.65 -1.63 1.73
N ARG A 12 36.55 -0.88 1.69
CA ARG A 12 35.90 -0.32 2.89
C ARG A 12 34.40 -0.64 2.88
N PRO A 13 34.01 -1.88 3.26
CA PRO A 13 32.62 -2.31 3.20
C PRO A 13 31.77 -1.81 4.38
N ILE A 14 32.41 -1.28 5.43
CA ILE A 14 31.77 -0.80 6.65
C ILE A 14 31.59 0.72 6.56
N GLN A 15 30.38 1.18 6.86
CA GLN A 15 30.01 2.59 6.97
C GLN A 15 29.73 2.93 8.44
N ALA A 16 29.91 4.20 8.80
CA ALA A 16 29.63 4.69 10.15
C ALA A 16 29.13 6.14 10.15
N SER A 17 28.29 6.47 11.13
CA SER A 17 27.87 7.83 11.47
C SER A 17 27.58 7.90 12.97
N GLY A 18 28.32 8.74 13.69
CA GLY A 18 28.32 8.75 15.16
C GLY A 18 28.68 7.37 15.72
N GLU A 19 27.84 6.84 16.61
CA GLU A 19 27.99 5.51 17.22
C GLU A 19 27.41 4.38 16.36
N LEU A 20 26.74 4.70 15.25
CA LEU A 20 26.09 3.71 14.40
C LEU A 20 27.06 3.20 13.33
N VAL A 21 27.17 1.89 13.22
CA VAL A 21 27.99 1.18 12.24
C VAL A 21 27.10 0.23 11.43
N TRP A 22 27.23 0.24 10.11
CA TRP A 22 26.41 -0.60 9.24
C TRP A 22 27.14 -1.06 7.97
N ILE A 23 26.54 -2.03 7.29
CA ILE A 23 26.94 -2.52 5.97
C ILE A 23 25.71 -2.52 5.07
N ASP A 24 25.85 -1.90 3.91
CA ASP A 24 24.81 -1.85 2.88
C ASP A 24 24.97 -3.02 1.91
N LEU A 25 24.02 -3.97 1.97
CA LEU A 25 23.99 -5.15 1.12
C LEU A 25 23.15 -4.86 -0.12
N VAL A 26 23.79 -4.77 -1.28
CA VAL A 26 23.12 -4.57 -2.57
C VAL A 26 23.06 -5.88 -3.35
N PHE A 27 21.86 -6.28 -3.77
CA PHE A 27 21.63 -7.51 -4.54
C PHE A 27 20.33 -7.45 -5.35
N SER A 28 20.12 -8.42 -6.24
CA SER A 28 18.84 -8.61 -6.93
C SER A 28 18.32 -10.02 -6.67
N ARG A 29 17.05 -10.13 -6.28
CA ARG A 29 16.36 -11.39 -6.01
C ARG A 29 14.85 -11.22 -6.19
N ASP A 30 14.22 -12.08 -6.99
CA ASP A 30 12.80 -11.97 -7.37
C ASP A 30 11.83 -11.86 -6.18
N SER A 31 12.19 -12.46 -5.03
CA SER A 31 11.35 -12.48 -3.83
C SER A 31 11.43 -11.23 -2.95
N GLU A 32 12.28 -10.26 -3.29
CA GLU A 32 12.53 -9.07 -2.47
C GLU A 32 12.17 -7.81 -3.25
N ALA A 33 11.68 -6.79 -2.53
CA ALA A 33 11.34 -5.51 -3.13
C ALA A 33 12.59 -4.78 -3.65
N LEU A 34 12.44 -4.05 -4.76
CA LEU A 34 13.47 -3.15 -5.27
C LEU A 34 13.28 -1.80 -4.58
N ASN A 35 14.34 -1.20 -4.06
CA ASN A 35 14.24 0.04 -3.28
C ASN A 35 15.45 0.96 -3.47
N PHE A 36 16.33 0.63 -4.42
CA PHE A 36 17.53 1.41 -4.66
C PHE A 36 17.93 1.29 -6.14
N GLU A 37 18.64 2.29 -6.65
CA GLU A 37 19.09 2.33 -8.04
C GLU A 37 20.62 2.40 -8.10
N VAL A 38 21.22 1.54 -8.91
CA VAL A 38 22.66 1.54 -9.19
C VAL A 38 22.84 1.51 -10.70
N ASP A 39 23.51 2.51 -11.26
CA ASP A 39 23.78 2.65 -12.70
C ASP A 39 22.52 2.48 -13.58
N GLY A 40 21.41 3.10 -13.17
CA GLY A 40 20.12 3.02 -13.87
C GLY A 40 19.37 1.69 -13.71
N LYS A 41 19.88 0.75 -12.91
CA LYS A 41 19.23 -0.53 -12.61
C LYS A 41 18.65 -0.54 -11.21
N GLN A 42 17.38 -0.89 -11.13
CA GLN A 42 16.69 -1.10 -9.87
C GLN A 42 17.22 -2.37 -9.19
N VAL A 43 17.58 -2.25 -7.91
CA VAL A 43 18.15 -3.30 -7.08
C VAL A 43 17.55 -3.26 -5.67
N THR A 44 17.76 -4.33 -4.91
CA THR A 44 17.43 -4.37 -3.48
C THR A 44 18.64 -3.90 -2.68
N LEU A 45 18.42 -2.90 -1.85
CA LEU A 45 19.32 -2.45 -0.80
C LEU A 45 18.81 -2.93 0.55
N ARG A 46 19.66 -3.65 1.29
CA ARG A 46 19.42 -4.02 2.67
C ARG A 46 20.54 -3.55 3.57
N ARG A 47 20.21 -2.63 4.48
CA ARG A 47 21.13 -2.12 5.48
C ARG A 47 21.14 -3.06 6.68
N TRP A 48 22.32 -3.50 7.06
CA TRP A 48 22.53 -4.36 8.21
C TRP A 48 23.41 -3.67 9.25
N TYR A 49 22.95 -3.68 10.49
CA TYR A 49 23.67 -3.18 11.65
C TYR A 49 24.26 -4.38 12.41
N PRO A 50 25.53 -4.74 12.17
CA PRO A 50 26.17 -5.87 12.85
C PRO A 50 26.37 -5.56 14.34
N ASP A 51 26.19 -6.57 15.18
CA ASP A 51 26.52 -6.48 16.60
C ASP A 51 28.05 -6.42 16.82
N PRO A 52 28.52 -6.01 18.01
CA PRO A 52 29.95 -5.86 18.29
C PRO A 52 30.80 -7.13 18.06
N LEU A 53 30.27 -8.33 18.36
CA LEU A 53 31.01 -9.58 18.14
C LEU A 53 31.15 -9.84 16.65
N THR A 54 30.05 -9.69 15.90
CA THR A 54 30.08 -9.83 14.45
C THR A 54 30.99 -8.81 13.78
N LEU A 55 31.00 -7.56 14.26
CA LEU A 55 31.95 -6.53 13.82
C LEU A 55 33.40 -6.94 14.08
N GLY A 56 33.69 -7.50 15.25
CA GLY A 56 35.02 -8.02 15.59
C GLY A 56 35.48 -9.11 14.61
N VAL A 57 34.60 -10.08 14.33
CA VAL A 57 34.88 -11.15 13.36
C VAL A 57 35.12 -10.61 11.95
N ILE A 58 34.28 -9.65 11.50
CA ILE A 58 34.47 -8.99 10.20
C ILE A 58 35.81 -8.24 10.20
N GLY A 59 36.15 -7.52 11.27
CA GLY A 59 37.42 -6.81 11.42
C GLY A 59 38.64 -7.74 11.32
N CYS A 60 38.61 -8.89 12.00
CA CYS A 60 39.63 -9.93 11.87
C CYS A 60 39.77 -10.42 10.43
N TYR A 61 38.65 -10.77 9.78
CA TYR A 61 38.64 -11.18 8.38
C TYR A 61 39.23 -10.11 7.45
N LEU A 62 38.87 -8.84 7.64
CA LEU A 62 39.35 -7.72 6.82
C LEU A 62 40.85 -7.41 7.03
N LYS A 63 41.43 -7.78 8.18
CA LYS A 63 42.88 -7.70 8.44
C LYS A 63 43.65 -8.85 7.78
N GLU A 64 43.05 -10.04 7.77
CA GLU A 64 43.68 -11.25 7.23
C GLU A 64 43.48 -11.42 5.71
N ARG A 65 42.49 -10.74 5.12
CA ARG A 65 42.25 -10.79 3.68
C ARG A 65 43.51 -10.29 2.93
N GLY A 66 44.06 -11.13 2.06
CA GLY A 66 45.30 -10.85 1.34
C GLY A 66 46.53 -11.61 1.87
N ILE A 67 46.52 -12.09 3.13
CA ILE A 67 47.61 -12.93 3.69
C ILE A 67 47.44 -14.39 3.26
N SER A 68 46.19 -14.83 3.13
CA SER A 68 45.83 -16.15 2.60
C SER A 68 45.29 -16.03 1.19
N ALA A 69 45.81 -16.84 0.25
CA ALA A 69 45.32 -16.90 -1.13
C ALA A 69 43.78 -17.07 -1.15
N PRO A 70 43.04 -16.31 -1.97
CA PRO A 70 41.59 -16.45 -2.03
C PRO A 70 41.25 -17.88 -2.43
N ARG A 71 40.52 -18.61 -1.57
CA ARG A 71 39.98 -19.93 -1.92
C ARG A 71 39.24 -19.78 -3.25
N LYS A 72 39.72 -20.46 -4.31
CA LYS A 72 39.20 -20.39 -5.68
C LYS A 72 37.76 -20.90 -5.86
N GLY A 73 37.05 -21.21 -4.77
CA GLY A 73 35.65 -21.63 -4.80
C GLY A 73 34.70 -20.49 -4.39
N GLY A 74 33.63 -20.33 -5.16
CA GLY A 74 32.48 -19.54 -4.71
C GLY A 74 31.96 -20.05 -3.36
N ILE A 75 31.39 -19.16 -2.56
CA ILE A 75 30.81 -19.56 -1.27
C ILE A 75 29.52 -20.32 -1.52
N ASN A 76 29.44 -21.58 -1.12
CA ASN A 76 28.23 -22.39 -1.22
C ASN A 76 27.47 -22.38 0.12
N PRO A 77 26.24 -21.81 0.20
CA PRO A 77 25.45 -21.76 1.43
C PRO A 77 25.22 -23.14 2.06
N THR A 78 25.04 -24.18 1.24
CA THR A 78 24.83 -25.55 1.71
C THR A 78 26.08 -26.10 2.40
N GLN A 79 27.28 -25.79 1.88
CA GLN A 79 28.54 -26.21 2.50
C GLN A 79 28.77 -25.50 3.84
N ILE A 80 28.51 -24.19 3.92
CA ILE A 80 28.58 -23.45 5.19
C ILE A 80 27.61 -24.05 6.20
N TRP A 81 26.36 -24.28 5.79
CA TRP A 81 25.35 -24.83 6.69
C TRP A 81 25.71 -26.24 7.18
N ASN A 82 26.32 -27.06 6.33
CA ASN A 82 26.83 -28.38 6.72
C ASN A 82 27.97 -28.28 7.75
N GLN A 83 28.85 -27.29 7.65
CA GLN A 83 29.89 -27.05 8.67
C GLN A 83 29.28 -26.65 10.01
N VAL A 84 28.29 -25.74 10.01
CA VAL A 84 27.57 -25.34 11.23
C VAL A 84 26.86 -26.54 11.86
N LYS A 85 26.19 -27.38 11.04
CA LYS A 85 25.58 -28.63 11.50
C LYS A 85 26.59 -29.59 12.12
N SER A 86 27.78 -29.73 11.51
CA SER A 86 28.84 -30.59 12.03
C SER A 86 29.36 -30.09 13.37
N TYR A 87 29.57 -28.79 13.50
CA TYR A 87 30.04 -28.17 14.75
C TYR A 87 28.99 -28.30 15.86
N ALA A 88 27.72 -28.04 15.56
CA ALA A 88 26.63 -28.24 16.51
C ALA A 88 26.57 -29.71 17.00
N LYS A 89 26.70 -30.69 16.10
CA LYS A 89 26.77 -32.11 16.46
C LYS A 89 27.95 -32.47 17.35
N SER A 90 29.09 -31.79 17.22
CA SER A 90 30.24 -32.03 18.12
C SER A 90 30.00 -31.52 19.54
N ILE A 91 29.10 -30.54 19.72
CA ILE A 91 28.76 -29.98 21.03
C ILE A 91 27.61 -30.77 21.66
N TYR A 92 26.57 -31.08 20.88
CA TYR A 92 25.38 -31.78 21.33
C TYR A 92 25.50 -33.28 20.99
N HIS A 93 25.95 -34.09 21.95
CA HIS A 93 26.13 -35.54 21.80
C HIS A 93 24.82 -36.35 21.67
N GLU A 94 23.66 -35.70 21.51
CA GLU A 94 22.37 -36.37 21.48
C GLU A 94 22.08 -37.09 20.15
N LYS A 95 21.86 -38.40 20.25
CA LYS A 95 21.33 -39.25 19.18
C LYS A 95 19.85 -38.92 18.93
N GLY A 96 19.56 -37.94 18.07
CA GLY A 96 18.19 -37.68 17.63
C GLY A 96 17.89 -36.31 17.07
N SER A 97 18.83 -35.36 17.12
CA SER A 97 18.58 -34.00 16.66
C SER A 97 18.31 -33.97 15.15
N ARG A 98 17.04 -33.78 14.76
CA ARG A 98 16.67 -33.41 13.38
C ARG A 98 17.35 -32.07 13.10
N LEU A 99 18.41 -32.10 12.29
CA LEU A 99 19.14 -30.90 11.94
C LEU A 99 18.26 -30.00 11.07
N PHE A 100 17.82 -28.90 11.65
CA PHE A 100 16.89 -27.96 11.05
C PHE A 100 17.42 -27.34 9.75
N GLU A 101 16.51 -26.86 8.89
CA GLU A 101 16.86 -25.96 7.81
C GLU A 101 17.37 -24.63 8.39
N ILE A 102 18.20 -23.90 7.64
CA ILE A 102 18.77 -22.62 8.09
C ILE A 102 17.67 -21.64 8.51
N ALA A 103 16.55 -21.62 7.79
CA ALA A 103 15.41 -20.77 8.12
C ALA A 103 14.82 -21.11 9.49
N THR A 104 14.62 -22.39 9.78
CA THR A 104 14.08 -22.84 11.08
C THR A 104 15.06 -22.56 12.22
N PHE A 105 16.36 -22.73 11.98
CA PHE A 105 17.39 -22.35 12.96
C PHE A 105 17.36 -20.85 13.28
N CYS A 106 17.32 -19.99 12.26
CA CYS A 106 17.23 -18.53 12.47
C CYS A 106 15.95 -18.13 13.21
N ARG A 107 14.81 -18.77 12.94
CA ARG A 107 13.56 -18.53 13.68
C ARG A 107 13.69 -18.92 15.15
N ALA A 108 14.27 -20.09 15.43
CA ALA A 108 14.49 -20.55 16.80
C ALA A 108 15.45 -19.64 17.58
N ALA A 109 16.49 -19.11 16.93
CA ALA A 109 17.43 -18.18 17.55
C ALA A 109 16.74 -16.90 18.06
N ILE A 110 15.75 -16.38 17.32
CA ILE A 110 14.97 -15.20 17.75
C ILE A 110 14.11 -15.52 18.97
N VAL A 111 13.52 -16.71 19.03
CA VAL A 111 12.76 -17.16 20.22
C VAL A 111 13.66 -17.23 21.45
N VAL A 112 14.88 -17.75 21.31
CA VAL A 112 15.86 -17.76 22.42
C VAL A 112 16.23 -16.34 22.87
N ALA A 113 16.42 -15.42 21.93
CA ALA A 113 16.68 -14.02 22.23
C ALA A 113 15.50 -13.37 22.97
N GLU A 114 14.26 -13.64 22.55
CA GLU A 114 13.05 -13.15 23.19
C GLU A 114 12.87 -13.68 24.62
N LEU A 115 13.22 -14.95 24.87
CA LEU A 115 13.14 -15.57 26.20
C LEU A 115 14.29 -15.19 27.14
N SER A 116 15.28 -14.43 26.65
CA SER A 116 16.43 -14.05 27.47
C SER A 116 16.05 -13.04 28.55
N PRO A 117 16.55 -13.18 29.80
CA PRO A 117 16.22 -12.26 30.88
C PRO A 117 16.53 -10.81 30.54
N GLY A 118 15.56 -9.92 30.76
CA GLY A 118 15.71 -8.48 30.51
C GLY A 118 15.53 -8.05 29.05
N VAL A 119 15.35 -8.99 28.12
CA VAL A 119 15.07 -8.66 26.71
C VAL A 119 13.58 -8.38 26.53
N ARG A 120 13.26 -7.23 25.93
CA ARG A 120 11.89 -6.89 25.50
C ARG A 120 11.93 -6.46 24.04
N LEU A 121 11.56 -7.37 23.14
CA LEU A 121 11.50 -7.09 21.71
C LEU A 121 10.05 -6.80 21.30
N PRO A 122 9.78 -5.69 20.59
CA PRO A 122 8.49 -5.48 19.95
C PRO A 122 8.17 -6.63 18.98
N GLN A 123 6.94 -7.15 19.02
CA GLN A 123 6.53 -8.27 18.14
C GLN A 123 6.75 -7.96 16.66
N ALA A 124 6.60 -6.70 16.24
CA ALA A 124 6.89 -6.27 14.87
C ALA A 124 8.35 -6.54 14.47
N LEU A 125 9.32 -6.30 15.38
CA LEU A 125 10.73 -6.59 15.13
C LEU A 125 11.01 -8.09 15.14
N VAL A 126 10.32 -8.86 15.99
CA VAL A 126 10.40 -10.32 16.02
C VAL A 126 9.92 -10.90 14.68
N GLU A 127 8.71 -10.52 14.24
CA GLU A 127 8.10 -10.98 12.99
C GLU A 127 8.91 -10.56 11.75
N TYR A 128 9.54 -9.38 11.79
CA TYR A 128 10.51 -8.95 10.79
C TYR A 128 11.77 -9.83 10.79
N ALA A 129 12.38 -10.04 11.95
CA ALA A 129 13.63 -10.79 12.07
C ALA A 129 13.47 -12.26 11.66
N ILE A 130 12.31 -12.89 11.92
CA ILE A 130 11.99 -14.25 11.47
C ILE A 130 11.62 -14.33 9.98
N GLY A 131 11.52 -13.19 9.29
CA GLY A 131 11.23 -13.08 7.86
C GLY A 131 9.76 -13.25 7.48
N ARG A 132 8.81 -13.05 8.41
CA ARG A 132 7.37 -13.07 8.08
C ARG A 132 6.86 -11.71 7.59
N ILE A 133 7.42 -10.63 8.13
CA ILE A 133 7.12 -9.27 7.67
C ILE A 133 8.21 -8.84 6.68
N PRO A 134 7.88 -8.57 5.40
CA PRO A 134 8.83 -7.99 4.48
C PRO A 134 9.12 -6.53 4.87
N SER A 135 10.34 -6.06 4.62
CA SER A 135 10.69 -4.64 4.78
C SER A 135 11.77 -4.24 3.79
N SER A 136 11.79 -2.96 3.43
CA SER A 136 12.85 -2.35 2.63
C SER A 136 13.65 -1.36 3.48
N SER A 137 14.98 -1.34 3.30
CA SER A 137 15.82 -0.34 3.95
C SER A 137 15.61 1.04 3.33
N ILE A 138 15.81 2.08 4.14
CA ILE A 138 15.81 3.46 3.67
C ILE A 138 17.08 3.68 2.81
N PRO A 139 16.95 4.22 1.58
CA PRO A 139 18.08 4.55 0.72
C PRO A 139 19.10 5.49 1.41
N PRO A 140 20.38 5.49 1.01
CA PRO A 140 21.41 6.34 1.62
C PRO A 140 21.04 7.83 1.61
N GLU A 141 20.39 8.32 0.56
CA GLU A 141 19.93 9.71 0.44
C GLU A 141 18.94 10.07 1.56
N ASN A 142 17.89 9.28 1.75
CA ASN A 142 16.90 9.49 2.82
C ASN A 142 17.45 9.16 4.22
N GLN A 143 18.48 8.32 4.32
CA GLN A 143 19.13 8.03 5.59
C GLN A 143 19.95 9.23 6.08
N ARG A 144 20.56 10.00 5.17
CA ARG A 144 21.24 11.24 5.56
C ARG A 144 20.26 12.17 6.25
N ASP A 145 19.05 12.34 5.73
CA ASP A 145 18.00 13.16 6.36
C ASP A 145 17.57 12.66 7.75
N LEU A 146 17.72 11.36 8.02
CA LEU A 146 17.45 10.80 9.34
C LEU A 146 18.52 11.20 10.37
N PHE A 147 19.78 11.32 9.94
CA PHE A 147 20.91 11.63 10.83
C PHE A 147 21.29 13.11 10.84
N HIS A 148 21.09 13.80 9.73
CA HIS A 148 21.36 15.21 9.54
C HIS A 148 20.04 15.96 9.71
N LEU A 149 19.87 16.51 10.90
CA LEU A 149 18.79 17.44 11.21
C LEU A 149 19.10 18.81 10.60
N GLU A 150 19.21 18.87 9.27
CA GLU A 150 19.34 20.14 8.56
C GLU A 150 18.00 20.87 8.49
N ALA A 151 18.04 22.19 8.66
CA ALA A 151 16.86 23.02 8.54
C ALA A 151 16.28 22.87 7.13
N PHE A 152 15.04 22.41 7.04
CA PHE A 152 14.32 22.34 5.79
C PHE A 152 13.69 23.70 5.50
N PRO A 153 14.13 24.44 4.48
CA PRO A 153 13.54 25.73 4.17
C PRO A 153 12.08 25.52 3.72
N GLY A 154 11.17 26.33 4.26
CA GLY A 154 9.79 26.36 3.76
C GLY A 154 9.79 26.63 2.25
N ILE A 155 9.03 25.81 1.51
CA ILE A 155 8.83 25.98 0.07
C ILE A 155 7.67 26.96 -0.12
N SER A 156 7.92 28.07 -0.81
CA SER A 156 6.84 28.94 -1.28
C SER A 156 6.05 28.22 -2.35
N CYS A 157 4.74 28.04 -2.14
CA CYS A 157 3.85 27.36 -3.06
C CYS A 157 2.46 28.00 -3.03
N SER A 158 1.78 27.97 -4.17
CA SER A 158 0.40 28.40 -4.33
C SER A 158 -0.51 27.19 -4.49
N ILE A 159 -1.77 27.30 -4.07
CA ILE A 159 -2.76 26.25 -4.34
C ILE A 159 -2.88 25.93 -5.84
N THR A 160 -2.64 26.91 -6.71
CA THR A 160 -2.69 26.75 -8.17
C THR A 160 -1.59 25.85 -8.72
N ASP A 161 -0.51 25.65 -7.97
CA ASP A 161 0.58 24.74 -8.35
C ASP A 161 0.13 23.27 -8.29
N PHE A 162 -0.92 22.99 -7.52
CA PHE A 162 -1.50 21.67 -7.37
C PHE A 162 -2.60 21.48 -8.43
N LYS A 163 -2.27 20.71 -9.47
CA LYS A 163 -3.25 20.33 -10.49
C LYS A 163 -4.29 19.39 -9.88
N ILE A 164 -5.52 19.88 -9.75
CA ILE A 164 -6.69 19.00 -9.60
C ILE A 164 -6.75 18.15 -10.87
N PRO A 165 -6.73 16.81 -10.78
CA PRO A 165 -6.97 15.97 -11.94
C PRO A 165 -8.30 16.41 -12.58
N ALA A 166 -8.24 16.83 -13.84
CA ALA A 166 -9.42 17.18 -14.61
C ALA A 166 -10.33 15.95 -14.66
N GLY A 167 -11.37 15.95 -13.82
CA GLY A 167 -12.19 14.76 -13.53
C GLY A 167 -12.89 14.80 -12.17
N ILE A 168 -12.36 15.55 -11.19
CA ILE A 168 -13.07 15.87 -9.91
C ILE A 168 -14.09 17.02 -10.10
N GLY A 169 -14.41 17.35 -11.36
CA GLY A 169 -15.52 18.21 -11.71
C GLY A 169 -16.80 17.49 -11.36
N GLY A 170 -17.39 17.85 -10.22
CA GLY A 170 -18.59 17.22 -9.68
C GLY A 170 -19.66 17.00 -10.75
N GLY A 171 -19.74 15.76 -11.24
CA GLY A 171 -20.94 15.27 -11.89
C GLY A 171 -22.10 15.53 -10.93
N LYS A 172 -23.22 16.03 -11.47
CA LYS A 172 -24.41 16.36 -10.67
C LYS A 172 -24.69 15.21 -9.69
N LYS A 173 -24.49 15.49 -8.40
CA LYS A 173 -24.73 14.58 -7.30
C LYS A 173 -26.21 14.24 -7.27
N GLN A 174 -26.57 13.07 -7.80
CA GLN A 174 -27.87 12.50 -7.52
C GLN A 174 -27.70 11.61 -6.30
N ALA A 175 -28.35 11.98 -5.20
CA ALA A 175 -28.58 11.08 -4.08
C ALA A 175 -29.36 9.87 -4.62
N ARG A 176 -28.65 8.80 -4.97
CA ARG A 176 -29.28 7.58 -5.48
C ARG A 176 -29.67 6.76 -4.26
N GLN A 177 -30.97 6.65 -4.05
CA GLN A 177 -31.56 5.73 -3.06
C GLN A 177 -30.97 4.34 -3.25
N LYS A 178 -30.80 3.62 -2.15
CA LYS A 178 -30.38 2.21 -2.13
C LYS A 178 -31.42 1.38 -2.87
N LEU A 179 -31.22 1.24 -4.18
CA LEU A 179 -32.11 0.50 -5.06
C LEU A 179 -31.85 -0.99 -4.84
N ASP A 180 -32.90 -1.70 -4.44
CA ASP A 180 -32.85 -3.15 -4.31
C ASP A 180 -32.85 -3.75 -5.71
N CYS A 181 -31.69 -4.21 -6.18
CA CYS A 181 -31.56 -4.84 -7.48
C CYS A 181 -31.33 -6.34 -7.33
N ASN A 182 -32.10 -7.14 -8.05
CA ASN A 182 -31.89 -8.58 -8.09
C ASN A 182 -30.68 -8.88 -9.00
N PHE A 183 -29.50 -8.97 -8.38
CA PHE A 183 -28.25 -9.23 -9.08
C PHE A 183 -28.25 -10.57 -9.84
N GLU A 184 -29.00 -11.59 -9.40
CA GLU A 184 -29.10 -12.86 -10.13
C GLU A 184 -29.86 -12.70 -11.45
N LYS A 185 -30.94 -11.93 -11.43
CA LYS A 185 -31.70 -11.58 -12.64
C LYS A 185 -30.83 -10.75 -13.59
N LEU A 186 -30.12 -9.75 -13.07
CA LEU A 186 -29.20 -8.94 -13.87
C LEU A 186 -28.09 -9.79 -14.52
N ILE A 187 -27.45 -10.68 -13.75
CA ILE A 187 -26.44 -11.60 -14.26
C ILE A 187 -27.01 -12.45 -15.40
N SER A 188 -28.26 -12.91 -15.25
CA SER A 188 -28.96 -13.69 -16.27
C SER A 188 -29.22 -12.87 -17.54
N SER A 189 -29.69 -11.62 -17.40
CA SER A 189 -29.88 -10.67 -18.50
C SER A 189 -28.57 -10.38 -19.24
N ILE A 190 -27.48 -10.12 -18.53
CA ILE A 190 -26.15 -9.88 -19.12
C ILE A 190 -25.68 -11.12 -19.90
N LYS A 191 -25.80 -12.32 -19.30
CA LYS A 191 -25.44 -13.58 -20.00
C LYS A 191 -26.28 -13.80 -21.24
N GLN A 192 -27.57 -13.48 -21.20
CA GLN A 192 -28.46 -13.61 -22.36
C GLN A 192 -28.10 -12.61 -23.46
N ALA A 193 -27.73 -11.39 -23.11
CA ALA A 193 -27.25 -10.37 -24.03
C ALA A 193 -25.94 -10.79 -24.72
N LEU A 194 -25.03 -11.44 -23.97
CA LEU A 194 -23.70 -11.86 -24.41
C LEU A 194 -23.62 -13.32 -24.92
N ARG A 195 -24.76 -14.02 -25.04
CA ARG A 195 -24.81 -15.40 -25.56
C ARG A 195 -24.30 -15.44 -27.01
N LEU A 196 -23.40 -16.37 -27.33
CA LEU A 196 -22.76 -16.44 -28.67
C LEU A 196 -23.71 -16.80 -29.82
N LYS A 197 -24.75 -17.59 -29.53
CA LYS A 197 -25.80 -17.98 -30.49
C LYS A 197 -27.14 -17.43 -30.04
N ILE A 198 -28.01 -16.94 -30.89
CA ILE A 198 -29.39 -16.56 -30.54
C ILE A 198 -30.30 -17.79 -30.77
N SER A 199 -31.59 -17.69 -30.47
CA SER A 199 -32.61 -18.66 -30.89
C SER A 199 -32.42 -19.05 -32.37
N HIS A 200 -32.62 -20.34 -32.68
CA HIS A 200 -32.35 -20.94 -34.01
C HIS A 200 -30.88 -20.99 -34.46
N GLY A 201 -29.91 -20.77 -33.57
CA GLY A 201 -28.49 -21.02 -33.86
C GLY A 201 -27.75 -19.90 -34.59
N GLU A 202 -28.43 -18.78 -34.89
CA GLU A 202 -27.82 -17.59 -35.47
C GLU A 202 -26.70 -17.02 -34.59
N LYS A 203 -25.64 -16.49 -35.19
CA LYS A 203 -24.56 -15.82 -34.45
C LYS A 203 -25.07 -14.51 -33.86
N ASN A 204 -24.81 -14.28 -32.57
CA ASN A 204 -25.09 -13.00 -31.94
C ASN A 204 -24.05 -11.98 -32.42
N THR A 205 -24.49 -10.98 -33.17
CA THR A 205 -23.60 -9.92 -33.65
C THR A 205 -23.31 -8.92 -32.55
N ARG A 206 -22.24 -8.14 -32.72
CA ARG A 206 -21.86 -7.10 -31.76
C ARG A 206 -22.97 -6.06 -31.57
N GLU A 207 -23.66 -5.69 -32.65
CA GLU A 207 -24.71 -4.66 -32.65
C GLU A 207 -25.95 -5.18 -31.94
N LYS A 208 -26.32 -6.45 -32.17
CA LYS A 208 -27.43 -7.11 -31.48
C LYS A 208 -27.14 -7.21 -29.98
N ALA A 209 -25.92 -7.60 -29.59
CA ALA A 209 -25.52 -7.70 -28.19
C ALA A 209 -25.46 -6.33 -27.50
N ALA A 210 -24.88 -5.31 -28.16
CA ALA A 210 -24.83 -3.94 -27.63
C ALA A 210 -26.24 -3.37 -27.42
N LYS A 211 -27.15 -3.50 -28.41
CA LYS A 211 -28.55 -3.07 -28.26
C LYS A 211 -29.26 -3.74 -27.08
N LYS A 212 -28.98 -5.02 -26.80
CA LYS A 212 -29.56 -5.71 -25.64
C LYS A 212 -29.02 -5.15 -24.32
N LEU A 213 -27.73 -4.87 -24.23
CA LEU A 213 -27.15 -4.24 -23.02
C LEU A 213 -27.65 -2.80 -22.85
N GLN A 214 -27.81 -2.05 -23.93
CA GLN A 214 -28.40 -0.72 -23.90
C GLN A 214 -29.83 -0.74 -23.35
N LYS A 215 -30.65 -1.70 -23.78
CA LYS A 215 -31.98 -1.90 -23.19
C LYS A 215 -31.94 -2.16 -21.68
N VAL A 216 -30.98 -2.95 -21.20
CA VAL A 216 -30.81 -3.19 -19.76
C VAL A 216 -30.49 -1.88 -19.01
N LEU A 217 -29.72 -0.97 -19.62
CA LEU A 217 -29.42 0.34 -19.04
C LEU A 217 -30.64 1.28 -19.03
N GLU A 218 -31.53 1.16 -20.01
CA GLU A 218 -32.71 2.03 -20.19
C GLU A 218 -33.94 1.54 -19.42
N GLU A 219 -34.14 0.22 -19.31
CA GLU A 219 -35.35 -0.40 -18.74
C GLU A 219 -35.26 -0.62 -17.22
N GLU A 220 -34.06 -0.76 -16.65
CA GLU A 220 -33.87 -1.03 -15.21
C GLU A 220 -33.16 0.13 -14.50
N LEU A 221 -33.70 0.59 -13.36
CA LEU A 221 -32.98 1.48 -12.45
C LEU A 221 -31.88 0.68 -11.73
N LEU A 222 -30.69 0.68 -12.32
CA LEU A 222 -29.54 -0.06 -11.80
C LEU A 222 -28.81 0.74 -10.70
N PRO A 223 -28.42 0.10 -9.58
CA PRO A 223 -27.44 0.65 -8.66
C PRO A 223 -26.12 0.98 -9.36
N ALA A 224 -25.36 1.95 -8.83
CA ALA A 224 -24.13 2.42 -9.46
C ALA A 224 -23.13 1.31 -9.85
N PRO A 225 -22.86 0.28 -9.02
CA PRO A 225 -21.95 -0.81 -9.40
C PRO A 225 -22.48 -1.66 -10.57
N ALA A 226 -23.80 -1.87 -10.62
CA ALA A 226 -24.47 -2.63 -11.68
C ALA A 226 -24.48 -1.84 -12.99
N TYR A 227 -24.86 -0.56 -12.92
CA TYR A 227 -24.81 0.36 -14.05
C TYR A 227 -23.41 0.41 -14.66
N LEU A 228 -22.38 0.60 -13.83
CA LEU A 228 -20.98 0.66 -14.29
C LEU A 228 -20.59 -0.58 -15.08
N LEU A 229 -20.92 -1.77 -14.57
CA LEU A 229 -20.56 -3.03 -15.22
C LEU A 229 -21.27 -3.17 -16.58
N VAL A 230 -22.58 -2.88 -16.64
CA VAL A 230 -23.35 -3.01 -17.88
C VAL A 230 -22.90 -1.98 -18.91
N ASP A 231 -22.67 -0.74 -18.48
CA ASP A 231 -22.20 0.35 -19.34
C ASP A 231 -20.78 0.10 -19.86
N TRP A 232 -19.90 -0.45 -19.03
CA TRP A 232 -18.57 -0.90 -19.47
C TRP A 232 -18.68 -1.99 -20.54
N LEU A 233 -19.49 -3.03 -20.31
CA LEU A 233 -19.69 -4.10 -21.30
C LEU A 233 -20.31 -3.59 -22.60
N HIS A 234 -21.23 -2.63 -22.51
CA HIS A 234 -21.80 -1.93 -23.66
C HIS A 234 -20.71 -1.17 -24.42
N THR A 235 -19.86 -0.44 -23.71
CA THR A 235 -18.73 0.34 -24.24
C THR A 235 -17.71 -0.53 -24.98
N LEU A 236 -17.36 -1.69 -24.41
CA LEU A 236 -16.49 -2.68 -25.05
C LEU A 236 -17.04 -3.12 -26.42
N LEU A 237 -18.36 -3.27 -26.54
CA LEU A 237 -19.02 -3.73 -27.76
C LEU A 237 -19.31 -2.59 -28.74
N TYR A 238 -19.67 -1.40 -28.27
CA TYR A 238 -20.10 -0.32 -29.14
C TYR A 238 -18.92 0.54 -29.60
N LEU A 239 -18.08 0.99 -28.67
CA LEU A 239 -16.97 1.92 -28.93
C LEU A 239 -15.68 1.18 -29.28
N GLU A 240 -15.26 0.22 -28.44
CA GLU A 240 -13.97 -0.48 -28.62
C GLU A 240 -14.01 -1.57 -29.69
N LYS A 241 -15.19 -1.84 -30.25
CA LYS A 241 -15.39 -2.83 -31.29
C LYS A 241 -14.92 -4.26 -30.92
N ASN A 242 -14.97 -4.66 -29.64
CA ASN A 242 -14.61 -6.02 -29.20
C ASN A 242 -15.64 -7.09 -29.60
N THR A 243 -15.23 -8.35 -29.77
CA THR A 243 -16.19 -9.43 -30.09
C THR A 243 -17.11 -9.75 -28.91
N VAL A 244 -18.29 -10.33 -29.18
CA VAL A 244 -19.22 -10.80 -28.13
C VAL A 244 -18.55 -11.84 -27.22
N SER A 245 -17.71 -12.73 -27.79
CA SER A 245 -16.89 -13.66 -27.01
C SER A 245 -15.91 -12.97 -26.06
N THR A 246 -15.31 -11.85 -26.47
CA THR A 246 -14.40 -11.08 -25.62
C THR A 246 -15.16 -10.47 -24.44
N ALA A 247 -16.29 -9.80 -24.70
CA ALA A 247 -17.12 -9.22 -23.65
C ALA A 247 -17.65 -10.29 -22.67
N MET A 248 -18.10 -11.43 -23.18
CA MET A 248 -18.53 -12.57 -22.35
C MET A 248 -17.40 -13.12 -21.48
N ARG A 249 -16.18 -13.20 -22.04
CA ARG A 249 -14.99 -13.62 -21.29
C ARG A 249 -14.65 -12.64 -20.17
N TYR A 250 -14.74 -11.33 -20.42
CA TYR A 250 -14.46 -10.32 -19.40
C TYR A 250 -15.52 -10.34 -18.29
N PHE A 251 -16.80 -10.43 -18.66
CA PHE A 251 -17.89 -10.60 -17.70
C PHE A 251 -17.71 -11.87 -16.85
N SER A 252 -17.30 -12.97 -17.46
CA SER A 252 -17.06 -14.23 -16.74
C SER A 252 -15.86 -14.15 -15.79
N ALA A 253 -14.85 -13.34 -16.14
CA ALA A 253 -13.64 -13.16 -15.36
C ALA A 253 -13.86 -12.31 -14.09
N VAL A 254 -14.59 -11.20 -14.21
CA VAL A 254 -14.70 -10.23 -13.10
C VAL A 254 -16.12 -9.79 -12.77
N GLY A 255 -17.07 -9.95 -13.69
CA GLY A 255 -18.41 -9.35 -13.56
C GLY A 255 -19.22 -9.88 -12.39
N LYS A 256 -19.24 -11.21 -12.16
CA LYS A 256 -19.97 -11.78 -11.02
C LYS A 256 -19.34 -11.40 -9.68
N SER A 257 -18.01 -11.52 -9.58
CA SER A 257 -17.28 -11.22 -8.36
C SER A 257 -17.36 -9.72 -8.02
N TRP A 258 -17.34 -8.86 -9.04
CA TRP A 258 -17.60 -7.43 -8.90
C TRP A 258 -18.98 -7.16 -8.30
N LEU A 259 -20.05 -7.69 -8.90
CA LEU A 259 -21.41 -7.45 -8.40
C LEU A 259 -21.56 -7.97 -6.96
N SER A 260 -21.04 -9.16 -6.67
CA SER A 260 -21.05 -9.76 -5.33
C SER A 260 -20.32 -8.90 -4.29
N ALA A 261 -19.13 -8.40 -4.62
CA ALA A 261 -18.33 -7.58 -3.73
C ALA A 261 -18.88 -6.16 -3.53
N THR A 262 -19.76 -5.71 -4.42
CA THR A 262 -20.26 -4.31 -4.44
C THR A 262 -21.75 -4.19 -4.09
N VAL A 263 -22.43 -5.29 -3.74
CA VAL A 263 -23.87 -5.32 -3.39
C VAL A 263 -24.25 -4.26 -2.35
N SER A 264 -23.41 -4.05 -1.34
CA SER A 264 -23.67 -3.15 -0.22
C SER A 264 -22.73 -1.95 -0.16
N VAL A 265 -21.98 -1.69 -1.24
CA VAL A 265 -20.91 -0.69 -1.25
C VAL A 265 -21.39 0.60 -1.91
N GLU A 266 -21.23 1.71 -1.18
CA GLU A 266 -21.41 3.06 -1.71
C GLU A 266 -20.03 3.65 -2.04
N PHE A 267 -19.80 4.00 -3.31
CA PHE A 267 -18.49 4.50 -3.77
C PHE A 267 -18.26 5.99 -3.49
N GLU A 268 -19.20 6.71 -2.86
CA GLU A 268 -19.14 8.17 -2.70
C GLU A 268 -17.87 8.62 -1.94
N ASP A 269 -17.45 7.82 -0.96
CA ASP A 269 -16.28 8.08 -0.12
C ASP A 269 -15.09 7.17 -0.46
N PHE A 270 -15.17 6.35 -1.50
CA PHE A 270 -14.09 5.45 -1.87
C PHE A 270 -12.88 6.24 -2.35
N ASP A 271 -11.79 6.09 -1.61
CA ASP A 271 -10.50 6.58 -2.03
C ASP A 271 -9.73 5.47 -2.76
N GLU A 272 -8.56 5.83 -3.26
CA GLU A 272 -7.69 4.90 -3.97
C GLU A 272 -7.43 3.58 -3.21
N SER A 273 -7.11 3.67 -1.92
CA SER A 273 -6.78 2.49 -1.09
C SER A 273 -8.01 1.61 -0.86
N ASP A 274 -9.21 2.18 -0.91
CA ASP A 274 -10.47 1.43 -0.79
C ASP A 274 -10.76 0.64 -2.06
N PHE A 275 -10.51 1.22 -3.24
CA PHE A 275 -10.58 0.48 -4.50
C PHE A 275 -9.53 -0.62 -4.58
N GLU A 276 -8.27 -0.33 -4.20
CA GLU A 276 -7.21 -1.34 -4.19
C GLU A 276 -7.59 -2.56 -3.32
N GLU A 277 -8.10 -2.32 -2.12
CA GLU A 277 -8.51 -3.40 -1.22
C GLU A 277 -9.71 -4.19 -1.73
N LEU A 278 -10.72 -3.50 -2.29
CA LEU A 278 -11.86 -4.15 -2.93
C LEU A 278 -11.39 -5.12 -4.03
N TYR A 279 -10.46 -4.67 -4.87
CA TYR A 279 -9.92 -5.49 -5.93
C TYR A 279 -9.07 -6.65 -5.40
N LEU A 280 -8.23 -6.42 -4.38
CA LEU A 280 -7.48 -7.50 -3.74
C LEU A 280 -8.41 -8.56 -3.14
N GLY A 281 -9.50 -8.15 -2.48
CA GLY A 281 -10.50 -9.07 -1.95
C GLY A 281 -11.18 -9.91 -3.04
N ILE A 282 -11.50 -9.32 -4.19
CA ILE A 282 -12.03 -10.05 -5.36
C ILE A 282 -10.98 -11.05 -5.88
N LEU A 283 -9.71 -10.66 -5.92
CA LEU A 283 -8.62 -11.45 -6.50
C LEU A 283 -8.12 -12.56 -5.57
N ASP A 284 -8.23 -12.40 -4.25
CA ASP A 284 -7.82 -13.42 -3.29
C ASP A 284 -8.73 -14.66 -3.32
N ALA A 285 -9.98 -14.51 -3.78
CA ALA A 285 -10.88 -15.62 -4.05
C ALA A 285 -10.43 -16.50 -5.23
N GLU A 286 -9.52 -16.03 -6.10
CA GLU A 286 -9.02 -16.78 -7.25
C GLU A 286 -7.87 -17.71 -6.87
N MET A 287 -8.03 -19.02 -7.15
CA MET A 287 -7.03 -20.05 -6.82
C MET A 287 -5.80 -20.05 -7.73
N SER A 288 -5.94 -19.62 -8.98
CA SER A 288 -4.87 -19.69 -9.99
C SER A 288 -4.18 -18.34 -10.18
N GLU A 289 -2.86 -18.29 -10.07
CA GLU A 289 -2.07 -17.07 -10.29
C GLU A 289 -2.28 -16.50 -11.70
N LYS A 290 -2.41 -17.36 -12.72
CA LYS A 290 -2.67 -16.96 -14.10
C LYS A 290 -4.04 -16.29 -14.24
N SER A 291 -5.08 -16.87 -13.63
CA SER A 291 -6.42 -16.29 -13.62
C SER A 291 -6.45 -14.98 -12.83
N ARG A 292 -5.75 -14.95 -11.69
CA ARG A 292 -5.64 -13.76 -10.83
C ARG A 292 -5.05 -12.56 -11.59
N ARG A 293 -3.93 -12.73 -12.30
CA ARG A 293 -3.35 -11.67 -13.15
C ARG A 293 -4.29 -11.23 -14.28
N TYR A 294 -4.91 -12.20 -14.96
CA TYR A 294 -5.87 -11.87 -16.01
C TYR A 294 -7.05 -11.05 -15.49
N ASN A 295 -7.62 -11.46 -14.35
CA ASN A 295 -8.74 -10.78 -13.69
C ASN A 295 -8.34 -9.38 -13.20
N ALA A 296 -7.13 -9.20 -12.68
CA ALA A 296 -6.63 -7.90 -12.25
C ALA A 296 -6.55 -6.89 -13.39
N ALA A 297 -6.01 -7.30 -14.55
CA ALA A 297 -6.03 -6.47 -15.74
C ALA A 297 -7.46 -6.11 -16.19
N ARG A 298 -8.45 -6.99 -15.98
CA ARG A 298 -9.86 -6.70 -16.29
C ARG A 298 -10.49 -5.76 -15.26
N LEU A 299 -10.20 -5.91 -13.97
CA LEU A 299 -10.63 -4.99 -12.92
C LEU A 299 -10.06 -3.59 -13.12
N LYS A 300 -8.80 -3.48 -13.54
CA LYS A 300 -8.17 -2.20 -13.90
C LYS A 300 -8.89 -1.51 -15.06
N GLN A 301 -9.29 -2.26 -16.10
CA GLN A 301 -10.07 -1.71 -17.21
C GLN A 301 -11.46 -1.22 -16.75
N LEU A 302 -12.14 -2.00 -15.91
CA LEU A 302 -13.41 -1.59 -15.33
C LEU A 302 -13.24 -0.35 -14.43
N HIS A 303 -12.14 -0.26 -13.67
CA HIS A 303 -11.83 0.89 -12.84
C HIS A 303 -11.62 2.16 -13.68
N VAL A 304 -10.83 2.08 -14.75
CA VAL A 304 -10.63 3.19 -15.70
C VAL A 304 -11.96 3.67 -16.26
N HIS A 305 -12.87 2.75 -16.58
CA HIS A 305 -14.24 3.10 -16.99
C HIS A 305 -15.03 3.77 -15.86
N GLY A 306 -14.81 3.36 -14.60
CA GLY A 306 -15.40 4.00 -13.41
C GLY A 306 -14.90 5.41 -13.15
N ILE A 307 -13.64 5.71 -13.49
CA ILE A 307 -13.10 7.08 -13.40
C ILE A 307 -13.89 8.01 -14.34
N SER A 308 -14.11 7.59 -15.59
CA SER A 308 -14.80 8.43 -16.58
C SER A 308 -16.31 8.54 -16.35
N THR A 309 -16.95 7.48 -15.85
CA THR A 309 -18.42 7.41 -15.72
C THR A 309 -18.95 7.81 -14.34
N LEU A 310 -18.26 7.42 -13.27
CA LEU A 310 -18.69 7.65 -11.89
C LEU A 310 -17.76 8.56 -11.10
N GLY A 311 -16.66 9.03 -11.70
CA GLY A 311 -15.71 9.92 -11.04
C GLY A 311 -14.88 9.23 -9.96
N PHE A 312 -14.56 7.94 -10.14
CA PHE A 312 -13.69 7.21 -9.23
C PHE A 312 -12.33 7.88 -9.06
N SER A 313 -11.74 7.74 -7.86
CA SER A 313 -10.36 8.16 -7.59
C SER A 313 -9.40 7.27 -8.39
N PRO A 314 -8.41 7.83 -9.12
CA PRO A 314 -7.45 7.04 -9.89
C PRO A 314 -6.59 6.17 -8.97
N LEU A 315 -6.30 4.93 -9.39
CA LEU A 315 -5.31 4.05 -8.74
C LEU A 315 -3.90 4.64 -8.88
N THR A 316 -3.10 4.67 -7.80
CA THR A 316 -1.66 5.02 -7.87
C THR A 316 -0.78 3.79 -8.03
N GLY A 317 -1.24 2.61 -7.57
CA GLY A 317 -0.58 1.33 -7.78
C GLY A 317 -1.05 0.57 -9.02
N ASP A 318 -0.16 -0.19 -9.64
CA ASP A 318 -0.56 -1.19 -10.62
C ASP A 318 -1.03 -2.46 -9.90
N LEU A 319 -2.30 -2.83 -10.06
CA LEU A 319 -2.87 -4.06 -9.51
C LEU A 319 -2.02 -5.29 -9.86
N ASP A 320 -1.42 -5.29 -11.06
CA ASP A 320 -0.58 -6.39 -11.52
C ASP A 320 0.73 -6.52 -10.70
N VAL A 321 1.31 -5.41 -10.21
CA VAL A 321 2.57 -5.40 -9.43
C VAL A 321 2.39 -5.99 -8.03
N ARG A 322 1.19 -5.88 -7.44
CA ARG A 322 0.89 -6.51 -6.13
C ARG A 322 0.61 -8.01 -6.24
N LEU A 323 0.27 -8.50 -7.43
CA LEU A 323 -0.16 -9.89 -7.67
C LEU A 323 0.92 -10.77 -8.26
N SER A 324 1.82 -10.18 -9.03
CA SER A 324 3.04 -10.84 -9.40
C SER A 324 3.93 -10.96 -8.16
N LYS A 325 4.56 -12.12 -7.97
CA LYS A 325 5.83 -12.19 -7.23
C LYS A 325 6.96 -11.40 -7.92
N SER A 326 6.64 -10.53 -8.89
CA SER A 326 7.64 -9.68 -9.52
C SER A 326 7.99 -8.60 -8.53
N GLN A 327 9.28 -8.33 -8.41
CA GLN A 327 9.79 -7.37 -7.45
C GLN A 327 9.02 -6.04 -7.54
N SER A 328 8.33 -5.67 -6.47
CA SER A 328 7.69 -4.36 -6.37
C SER A 328 8.77 -3.32 -6.09
N THR A 329 8.80 -2.23 -6.86
CA THR A 329 9.64 -1.09 -6.51
C THR A 329 8.98 -0.31 -5.38
N VAL A 330 9.68 -0.16 -4.27
CA VAL A 330 9.23 0.54 -3.06
C VAL A 330 10.11 1.74 -2.83
N ARG A 331 9.50 2.93 -2.78
CA ARG A 331 10.16 4.14 -2.31
C ARG A 331 10.07 4.20 -0.78
N ALA A 332 11.08 3.65 -0.11
CA ALA A 332 11.19 3.75 1.34
C ALA A 332 11.75 5.13 1.70
N ALA A 333 10.95 5.98 2.34
CA ALA A 333 11.36 7.31 2.79
C ALA A 333 11.01 7.52 4.26
N TYR A 334 11.77 8.38 4.92
CA TYR A 334 11.49 8.88 6.26
C TYR A 334 11.27 10.39 6.18
N LEU A 335 10.20 10.87 6.82
CA LEU A 335 9.92 12.30 6.93
C LEU A 335 10.40 12.77 8.30
N SER A 336 11.43 13.61 8.34
CA SER A 336 11.97 14.15 9.59
C SER A 336 11.04 15.21 10.20
N GLU A 337 11.18 15.48 11.50
CA GLU A 337 10.41 16.53 12.19
C GLU A 337 10.68 17.92 11.57
N GLN A 338 11.88 18.17 11.06
CA GLN A 338 12.21 19.43 10.39
C GLN A 338 11.57 19.53 9.02
N GLN A 339 11.61 18.46 8.22
CA GLN A 339 10.90 18.40 6.93
C GLN A 339 9.39 18.58 7.13
N PHE A 340 8.83 17.94 8.17
CA PHE A 340 7.43 18.13 8.55
C PHE A 340 7.13 19.58 8.95
N ASN A 341 8.00 20.22 9.74
CA ASN A 341 7.81 21.63 10.12
C ASN A 341 7.93 22.57 8.91
N GLY A 342 8.87 22.33 8.01
CA GLY A 342 8.98 23.09 6.76
C GLY A 342 7.74 22.92 5.88
N LEU A 343 7.21 21.71 5.76
CA LEU A 343 5.92 21.46 5.09
C LEU A 343 4.77 22.22 5.78
N ARG A 344 4.71 22.17 7.11
CA ARG A 344 3.69 22.89 7.88
C ARG A 344 3.77 24.40 7.62
N GLU A 345 4.97 24.97 7.66
CA GLU A 345 5.20 26.39 7.38
C GLU A 345 4.82 26.75 5.94
N SER A 346 5.14 25.90 4.96
CA SER A 346 4.70 26.07 3.57
C SER A 346 3.19 26.15 3.45
N VAL A 347 2.44 25.28 4.15
CA VAL A 347 0.97 25.32 4.12
C VAL A 347 0.42 26.54 4.86
N GLU A 348 1.03 26.93 5.98
CA GLU A 348 0.66 28.15 6.72
C GLU A 348 0.82 29.42 5.89
N HIS A 349 1.79 29.47 4.97
CA HIS A 349 2.04 30.63 4.11
C HIS A 349 1.58 30.42 2.66
N MET A 350 0.81 29.37 2.38
CA MET A 350 0.34 29.08 1.03
C MET A 350 -0.68 30.11 0.56
N ASP A 351 -0.46 30.61 -0.65
CA ASP A 351 -1.34 31.52 -1.35
C ASP A 351 -2.58 30.81 -1.93
N GLY A 352 -3.71 31.52 -1.95
CA GLY A 352 -4.97 31.03 -2.50
C GLY A 352 -5.79 30.12 -1.59
N LEU A 353 -5.38 29.94 -0.33
CA LEU A 353 -6.18 29.28 0.72
C LEU A 353 -6.88 30.30 1.62
N ASP A 354 -8.16 30.06 1.91
CA ASP A 354 -8.84 30.75 3.00
C ASP A 354 -8.29 30.27 4.36
N GLU A 355 -8.44 31.12 5.38
CA GLU A 355 -7.86 30.87 6.71
C GLU A 355 -8.39 29.59 7.37
N LEU A 356 -9.65 29.23 7.12
CA LEU A 356 -10.28 28.06 7.71
C LEU A 356 -9.73 26.78 7.09
N THR A 357 -9.59 26.75 5.76
CA THR A 357 -9.01 25.61 5.03
C THR A 357 -7.54 25.43 5.36
N ARG A 358 -6.77 26.52 5.42
CA ARG A 358 -5.36 26.52 5.86
C ARG A 358 -5.20 25.86 7.24
N GLN A 359 -5.97 26.32 8.22
CA GLN A 359 -5.95 25.75 9.58
C GLN A 359 -6.37 24.27 9.59
N GLY A 360 -7.36 23.88 8.77
CA GLY A 360 -7.79 22.50 8.60
C GLY A 360 -6.68 21.60 8.07
N LEU A 361 -5.98 22.01 7.01
CA LEU A 361 -4.89 21.26 6.39
C LEU A 361 -3.69 21.08 7.32
N VAL A 362 -3.23 22.14 7.97
CA VAL A 362 -2.16 22.08 8.98
C VAL A 362 -2.50 21.06 10.06
N CYS A 363 -3.75 21.04 10.49
CA CYS A 363 -4.18 20.13 11.54
C CYS A 363 -4.28 18.68 11.04
N LEU A 364 -4.83 18.44 9.84
CA LEU A 364 -4.84 17.11 9.21
C LEU A 364 -3.42 16.56 9.05
N LEU A 365 -2.49 17.37 8.51
CA LEU A 365 -1.08 16.99 8.37
C LEU A 365 -0.44 16.65 9.70
N THR A 366 -0.70 17.44 10.74
CA THR A 366 -0.19 17.16 12.09
C THR A 366 -0.74 15.85 12.64
N ILE A 367 -2.02 15.57 12.44
CA ILE A 367 -2.61 14.32 12.91
C ILE A 367 -2.04 13.12 12.15
N SER A 368 -1.92 13.22 10.82
CA SER A 368 -1.29 12.20 9.98
C SER A 368 0.13 11.90 10.45
N PHE A 369 0.95 12.93 10.66
CA PHE A 369 2.35 12.78 11.02
C PHE A 369 2.55 12.18 12.41
N ARG A 370 1.73 12.58 13.39
CA ARG A 370 1.90 12.15 14.79
C ARG A 370 1.28 10.80 15.10
N VAL A 371 0.20 10.42 14.40
CA VAL A 371 -0.60 9.23 14.75
C VAL A 371 -0.63 8.19 13.62
N GLY A 372 -0.21 8.56 12.40
CA GLY A 372 -0.22 7.64 11.25
C GLY A 372 -1.63 7.21 10.86
N LEU A 373 -2.61 8.11 10.99
CA LEU A 373 -3.96 7.83 10.50
C LEU A 373 -3.98 7.82 8.98
N ARG A 374 -4.75 6.88 8.41
CA ARG A 374 -4.99 6.83 6.97
C ARG A 374 -5.85 8.02 6.56
N ARG A 375 -5.71 8.47 5.31
CA ARG A 375 -6.51 9.58 4.74
C ARG A 375 -8.01 9.40 5.00
N GLY A 376 -8.59 8.24 4.67
CA GLY A 376 -10.00 7.96 4.91
C GLY A 376 -10.41 8.02 6.41
N GLU A 377 -9.51 7.61 7.33
CA GLU A 377 -9.76 7.69 8.77
C GLU A 377 -9.75 9.13 9.29
N LEU A 378 -8.87 9.97 8.74
CA LEU A 378 -8.78 11.40 9.05
C LEU A 378 -10.02 12.17 8.59
N LEU A 379 -10.43 11.93 7.34
CA LEU A 379 -11.53 12.67 6.71
C LEU A 379 -12.88 12.40 7.37
N LYS A 380 -13.06 11.22 7.99
CA LYS A 380 -14.30 10.86 8.68
C LYS A 380 -14.30 11.14 10.18
N LEU A 381 -13.20 11.60 10.77
CA LEU A 381 -13.08 11.78 12.22
C LEU A 381 -14.06 12.85 12.74
N ARG A 382 -14.83 12.56 13.80
CA ARG A 382 -15.84 13.49 14.36
C ARG A 382 -15.50 13.95 15.78
N VAL A 383 -16.10 15.06 16.22
CA VAL A 383 -15.92 15.59 17.59
C VAL A 383 -16.31 14.55 18.62
N CYS A 384 -17.42 13.84 18.37
CA CYS A 384 -17.93 12.81 19.28
C CYS A 384 -17.01 11.60 19.37
N ASP A 385 -16.06 11.45 18.44
CA ASP A 385 -15.06 10.40 18.47
C ASP A 385 -13.85 10.81 19.35
N VAL A 386 -13.83 12.04 19.88
CA VAL A 386 -12.89 12.50 20.92
C VAL A 386 -13.57 12.36 22.28
N GLU A 387 -12.91 11.66 23.19
CA GLU A 387 -13.36 11.49 24.56
C GLU A 387 -13.36 12.82 25.30
N LYS A 388 -14.41 13.05 26.10
CA LYS A 388 -14.58 14.29 26.88
C LYS A 388 -13.74 14.34 28.16
N SER A 389 -13.10 13.24 28.55
CA SER A 389 -12.31 13.15 29.79
C SER A 389 -11.02 14.00 29.72
N GLY A 390 -10.35 14.20 30.85
CA GLY A 390 -9.04 14.85 30.88
C GLY A 390 -7.97 14.15 30.02
N ASN A 391 -8.11 12.84 29.78
CA ASN A 391 -7.19 12.03 28.98
C ASN A 391 -7.42 12.16 27.47
N ARG A 392 -8.64 12.55 27.06
CA ARG A 392 -9.03 12.86 25.67
C ARG A 392 -8.68 11.78 24.65
N TRP A 393 -8.97 10.51 24.92
CA TRP A 393 -8.77 9.46 23.92
C TRP A 393 -9.51 9.76 22.61
N ILE A 394 -8.87 9.54 21.46
CA ILE A 394 -9.54 9.63 20.16
C ILE A 394 -9.82 8.22 19.68
N PHE A 395 -11.06 7.96 19.25
CA PHE A 395 -11.54 6.67 18.80
C PHE A 395 -11.69 6.63 17.28
N ILE A 396 -11.04 5.68 16.64
CA ILE A 396 -11.25 5.38 15.22
C ILE A 396 -12.35 4.34 15.14
N ARG A 397 -13.53 4.78 14.67
CA ARG A 397 -14.74 3.95 14.59
C ARG A 397 -15.40 4.12 13.24
N ASN A 398 -16.21 3.12 12.89
CA ASN A 398 -17.18 3.25 11.83
C ASN A 398 -18.13 4.39 12.15
N ASN A 399 -18.47 5.18 11.15
CA ASN A 399 -19.46 6.22 11.29
C ASN A 399 -20.22 6.43 9.98
N ARG A 400 -21.17 7.37 9.98
CA ARG A 400 -22.00 7.70 8.82
C ARG A 400 -21.22 8.18 7.59
N PHE A 401 -19.92 8.45 7.71
CA PHE A 401 -19.02 8.89 6.64
C PHE A 401 -18.01 7.80 6.27
N GLY A 402 -18.25 6.54 6.70
CA GLY A 402 -17.47 5.39 6.25
C GLY A 402 -17.22 4.35 7.35
N ASP A 403 -17.23 3.08 6.94
CA ASP A 403 -16.86 1.93 7.77
C ASP A 403 -15.33 1.72 7.80
N ASN A 404 -14.81 1.13 8.87
CA ASN A 404 -13.44 0.64 8.93
C ASN A 404 -13.38 -0.80 8.42
N LYS A 405 -12.30 -1.11 7.70
CA LYS A 405 -12.04 -2.32 6.91
C LYS A 405 -12.14 -3.66 7.69
N SER A 406 -11.98 -3.65 9.02
CA SER A 406 -12.15 -4.83 9.90
C SER A 406 -12.35 -4.43 11.37
N SER A 407 -12.78 -5.35 12.23
CA SER A 407 -12.88 -5.12 13.68
C SER A 407 -11.54 -4.70 14.31
N SER A 408 -10.43 -5.17 13.75
CA SER A 408 -9.05 -4.80 14.12
C SER A 408 -8.69 -3.35 13.82
N ALA A 409 -9.45 -2.68 12.94
CA ALA A 409 -9.25 -1.28 12.59
C ALA A 409 -9.89 -0.32 13.62
N LEU A 410 -10.74 -0.82 14.51
CA LEU A 410 -11.22 -0.08 15.67
C LEU A 410 -10.08 0.09 16.67
N ARG A 411 -9.61 1.32 16.85
CA ARG A 411 -8.49 1.62 17.74
C ARG A 411 -8.68 2.95 18.45
N LYS A 412 -7.92 3.16 19.51
CA LYS A 412 -7.85 4.44 20.21
C LYS A 412 -6.42 4.88 20.43
N PHE A 413 -6.17 6.17 20.43
CA PHE A 413 -4.88 6.76 20.75
C PHE A 413 -5.05 7.94 21.70
N HIS A 414 -4.00 8.19 22.47
CA HIS A 414 -4.02 9.22 23.49
C HIS A 414 -3.82 10.60 22.86
N TRP A 415 -4.58 11.60 23.30
CA TRP A 415 -4.42 12.97 22.81
C TRP A 415 -3.03 13.58 23.04
N LEU A 416 -2.24 13.02 23.96
CA LEU A 416 -0.95 13.58 24.32
C LEU A 416 0.03 13.55 23.13
N PHE A 417 -0.17 12.64 22.16
CA PHE A 417 0.59 12.61 20.91
C PHE A 417 0.45 13.90 20.08
N PHE A 418 -0.60 14.70 20.28
CA PHE A 418 -0.81 15.99 19.59
C PHE A 418 -0.19 17.20 20.31
N LEU A 419 0.11 17.07 21.60
CA LEU A 419 0.38 18.22 22.48
C LEU A 419 1.81 18.76 22.41
N LEU A 420 2.69 18.19 21.60
CA LEU A 420 4.08 18.66 21.59
C LEU A 420 4.26 20.09 21.03
N LYS A 421 3.35 20.64 20.20
CA LYS A 421 3.37 22.08 19.81
C LYS A 421 2.01 22.71 19.38
N MET A 422 0.89 21.99 19.43
CA MET A 422 -0.38 22.51 18.89
C MET A 422 -1.14 23.36 19.92
N LYS A 423 -1.46 24.62 19.56
CA LYS A 423 -2.36 25.47 20.36
C LYS A 423 -3.74 24.81 20.44
N LYS A 424 -4.28 24.67 21.66
CA LYS A 424 -5.59 24.03 22.00
C LYS A 424 -6.77 24.43 21.09
N ASN A 425 -6.72 25.61 20.45
CA ASN A 425 -7.84 26.18 19.70
C ASN A 425 -7.98 25.66 18.25
N ILE A 426 -6.95 25.04 17.67
CA ILE A 426 -6.97 24.62 16.25
C ILE A 426 -7.75 23.32 16.03
N LEU A 427 -7.69 22.38 16.98
CA LEU A 427 -8.44 21.12 16.89
C LEU A 427 -9.96 21.33 16.97
N ILE A 428 -10.41 22.30 17.77
CA ILE A 428 -11.82 22.72 17.82
C ILE A 428 -12.27 23.31 16.48
N ARG A 429 -11.35 23.96 15.74
CA ARG A 429 -11.64 24.58 14.45
C ARG A 429 -11.70 23.60 13.29
N ILE A 430 -10.91 22.51 13.25
CA ILE A 430 -11.12 21.40 12.27
C ILE A 430 -12.60 21.00 12.26
N PHE A 431 -13.16 20.88 13.46
CA PHE A 431 -14.51 20.38 13.65
C PHE A 431 -15.62 21.37 13.27
N LEU A 432 -15.29 22.66 13.12
CA LEU A 432 -16.19 23.66 12.54
C LEU A 432 -16.08 23.68 11.01
N VAL A 433 -14.90 23.46 10.43
CA VAL A 433 -14.70 23.40 8.96
C VAL A 433 -15.49 22.27 8.33
N VAL A 434 -15.39 21.06 8.88
CA VAL A 434 -16.08 19.87 8.36
C VAL A 434 -17.62 19.98 8.48
N LYS A 435 -18.12 20.89 9.34
CA LYS A 435 -19.56 21.11 9.53
C LYS A 435 -20.13 22.29 8.74
N HIS A 436 -19.31 23.27 8.34
CA HIS A 436 -19.81 24.48 7.68
C HIS A 436 -19.55 24.57 6.17
N THR A 437 -18.60 23.82 5.62
CA THR A 437 -18.31 23.91 4.19
C THR A 437 -18.74 22.63 3.47
N VAL A 438 -19.97 22.68 3.01
CA VAL A 438 -20.35 22.09 1.73
C VAL A 438 -19.37 22.62 0.69
N GLU A 439 -18.26 21.90 0.48
CA GLU A 439 -17.48 21.73 -0.75
C GLU A 439 -16.14 21.03 -0.44
N LEU A 440 -16.21 19.70 -0.27
CA LEU A 440 -15.06 18.77 -0.15
C LEU A 440 -14.09 18.77 -1.35
N LYS A 441 -14.25 19.68 -2.33
CA LYS A 441 -13.48 19.70 -3.58
C LYS A 441 -12.04 20.19 -3.38
N GLU A 442 -11.82 21.18 -2.52
CA GLU A 442 -10.49 21.80 -2.37
C GLU A 442 -9.54 20.98 -1.49
N ILE A 443 -10.04 20.33 -0.43
CA ILE A 443 -9.21 19.54 0.49
C ILE A 443 -8.68 18.24 -0.18
N ARG A 444 -9.42 17.67 -1.15
CA ARG A 444 -8.94 16.50 -1.92
C ARG A 444 -7.68 16.80 -2.73
N CYS A 445 -7.39 18.06 -3.03
CA CYS A 445 -6.26 18.47 -3.86
C CYS A 445 -4.90 18.36 -3.15
N PHE A 446 -4.90 18.38 -1.81
CA PHE A 446 -3.67 18.48 -1.02
C PHE A 446 -2.98 17.15 -0.71
N LEU A 447 -3.68 16.02 -0.93
CA LEU A 447 -3.19 14.68 -0.55
C LEU A 447 -2.83 13.81 -1.76
N VAL A 448 -2.70 14.42 -2.94
CA VAL A 448 -2.19 13.80 -4.16
C VAL A 448 -0.91 14.54 -4.56
N CYS A 449 0.18 14.27 -3.86
CA CYS A 449 1.52 14.62 -4.32
C CYS A 449 2.24 13.33 -4.76
N ARG A 450 2.65 13.37 -6.03
CA ARG A 450 3.26 12.35 -6.90
C ARG A 450 4.13 11.25 -6.29
#